data_AF-A0A417FBJ5-F1
#
_entry.id   AF-A0A417FBJ5-F1
#
_cell.length_a   1.000
_cell.length_b   1.000
_cell.length_c   1.000
_cell.angle_alpha   90.00
_cell.angle_beta   90.00
_cell.angle_gamma   90.00
#
_symmetry.space_group_name_H-M   'P 1'
#
loop_
_entity.id
_entity.type
_entity.pdbx_description
1 polymer ?
#
loop_
_entity_poly.entity_id
_entity_poly.type
_entity_poly.pdbx_seq_one_letter_code
_entity_poly.pdbx_strand_id
1 'polypeptide(L)'
;MVQKKIPMRQCLGCREMFPKRELIRVVRSPEGELSLDFKGKAPGRGAYLCGKPECLKKARKSRAIERALSVEVPESVYDQLEQQMEQEGANGN
;
A
#
# COMPACT_ATOMS: atom_id res chain seq x y z
N MET A 1 -24.09 -19.98 -3.17
CA MET A 1 -23.01 -19.06 -3.57
C MET A 1 -21.90 -19.15 -2.53
N VAL A 2 -20.65 -19.44 -2.92
CA VAL A 2 -19.53 -19.51 -1.97
C VAL A 2 -19.18 -18.08 -1.53
N GLN A 3 -19.32 -17.79 -0.23
CA GLN A 3 -18.88 -16.54 0.36
C GLN A 3 -17.35 -16.46 0.21
N LYS A 4 -16.86 -15.57 -0.67
CA LYS A 4 -15.43 -15.42 -0.90
C LYS A 4 -14.78 -14.84 0.34
N LYS A 5 -13.84 -15.57 0.96
CA LYS A 5 -13.02 -15.06 2.07
C LYS A 5 -12.29 -13.79 1.62
N ILE A 6 -12.40 -12.73 2.41
CA ILE A 6 -11.64 -11.50 2.16
C ILE A 6 -10.18 -11.80 2.52
N PRO A 7 -9.22 -11.65 1.59
CA PRO A 7 -7.83 -11.90 1.90
C PRO A 7 -7.33 -10.88 2.93
N MET A 8 -6.65 -11.36 3.97
CA MET A 8 -5.92 -10.51 4.91
C MET A 8 -4.52 -10.22 4.37
N ARG A 9 -4.00 -9.04 4.64
CA ARG A 9 -2.68 -8.57 4.20
C ARG A 9 -2.00 -7.85 5.34
N GLN A 10 -0.67 -7.98 5.39
CA GLN A 10 0.13 -7.32 6.41
C GLN A 10 0.50 -5.91 5.96
N CYS A 11 0.30 -4.93 6.84
CA CYS A 11 0.83 -3.59 6.63
C CYS A 11 2.36 -3.59 6.81
N LEU A 12 3.09 -3.00 5.86
CA LEU A 12 4.56 -2.90 5.94
C LEU A 12 5.07 -1.97 7.05
N GLY A 13 4.24 -1.04 7.52
CA GLY A 13 4.58 -0.09 8.58
C GLY A 13 4.41 -0.65 10.00
N CYS A 14 3.19 -1.06 10.36
CA CYS A 14 2.88 -1.57 11.70
C CYS A 14 2.98 -3.09 11.85
N ARG A 15 3.09 -3.84 10.74
CA ARG A 15 3.11 -5.32 10.70
C ARG A 15 1.85 -6.03 11.19
N GLU A 16 0.76 -5.31 11.40
CA GLU A 16 -0.55 -5.88 11.70
C GLU A 16 -1.26 -6.36 10.42
N MET A 17 -2.23 -7.26 10.60
CA MET A 17 -3.03 -7.84 9.51
C MET A 17 -4.34 -7.07 9.34
N PHE A 18 -4.65 -6.66 8.11
CA PHE A 18 -5.89 -5.96 7.76
C PHE A 18 -6.59 -6.65 6.58
N PRO A 19 -7.92 -6.51 6.46
CA PRO A 19 -8.62 -6.86 5.23
C PRO A 19 -8.01 -6.11 4.04
N LYS A 20 -7.81 -6.81 2.91
CA LYS A 20 -7.18 -6.22 1.70
C LYS A 20 -7.76 -4.86 1.28
N ARG A 21 -9.06 -4.63 1.53
CA ARG A 21 -9.78 -3.41 1.13
C ARG A 21 -9.49 -2.20 2.02
N GLU A 22 -8.94 -2.41 3.22
CA GLU A 22 -8.58 -1.35 4.18
C GLU A 22 -7.11 -0.92 4.04
N LEU A 23 -6.39 -1.47 3.05
CA LEU A 23 -4.99 -1.16 2.81
C LEU A 23 -4.82 -0.45 1.49
N ILE A 24 -3.95 0.55 1.48
CA ILE A 24 -3.45 1.19 0.28
C ILE A 24 -2.39 0.27 -0.32
N ARG A 25 -2.57 -0.11 -1.58
CA ARG A 25 -1.63 -0.97 -2.31
C ARG A 25 -0.78 -0.14 -3.26
N VAL A 26 0.54 -0.22 -3.11
CA VAL A 26 1.50 0.19 -4.15
C VAL A 26 1.80 -1.04 -5.00
N VAL A 27 1.80 -0.89 -6.32
CA VAL A 27 2.12 -1.97 -7.25
C VAL A 27 3.30 -1.57 -8.14
N ARG A 28 4.19 -2.53 -8.38
CA ARG A 28 5.18 -2.48 -9.45
C ARG A 28 4.70 -3.35 -10.61
N SER A 29 4.42 -2.75 -11.76
CA SER A 29 4.01 -3.46 -12.96
C SER A 29 5.14 -4.37 -13.47
N PRO A 30 4.85 -5.33 -14.35
CA PRO A 30 5.88 -6.12 -15.05
C PRO A 30 6.89 -5.26 -15.82
N GLU A 31 6.45 -4.11 -16.33
CA GLU A 31 7.26 -3.11 -17.04
C GLU A 31 8.13 -2.25 -16.10
N GLY A 32 7.96 -2.41 -14.78
CA GLY A 32 8.75 -1.73 -13.77
C GLY A 32 8.12 -0.43 -13.25
N GLU A 33 6.94 -0.05 -13.74
CA GLU A 33 6.27 1.18 -13.34
C GLU A 33 5.64 1.04 -11.95
N LEU A 34 5.75 2.08 -11.13
CA LEU A 34 5.16 2.15 -9.81
C LEU A 34 3.86 2.97 -9.84
N SER A 35 2.79 2.43 -9.26
CA SER A 35 1.51 3.14 -9.12
C SER A 35 0.73 2.70 -7.88
N LEU A 36 -0.26 3.50 -7.49
CA LEU A 36 -1.25 3.12 -6.48
C LEU A 36 -2.37 2.30 -7.12
N ASP A 37 -2.73 1.18 -6.48
CA ASP A 37 -3.78 0.27 -6.95
C ASP A 37 -4.91 0.15 -5.93
N PHE A 38 -5.89 1.04 -6.06
CA PHE A 38 -7.09 1.07 -5.23
C PHE A 38 -8.03 -0.11 -5.49
N LYS A 39 -8.03 -0.66 -6.71
CA LYS A 39 -8.91 -1.79 -7.08
C LYS A 39 -8.32 -3.13 -6.63
N GLY A 40 -7.03 -3.17 -6.31
CA GLY A 40 -6.31 -4.39 -5.97
C GLY A 40 -6.25 -5.38 -7.14
N LYS A 41 -6.32 -4.89 -8.38
CA LYS A 41 -6.39 -5.70 -9.61
C LYS A 41 -5.20 -5.48 -10.54
N ALA A 42 -4.38 -4.45 -10.29
CA ALA A 42 -3.23 -4.19 -11.13
C ALA A 42 -2.24 -5.37 -11.08
N PRO A 43 -1.72 -5.80 -12.24
CA PRO A 43 -0.76 -6.90 -12.32
C PRO A 43 0.57 -6.49 -11.70
N GLY A 44 1.33 -7.49 -11.24
CA GLY A 44 2.68 -7.29 -10.70
C GLY A 44 2.76 -7.34 -9.17
N ARG A 45 3.92 -6.93 -8.65
CA ARG A 45 4.29 -7.11 -7.23
C ARG A 45 3.65 -6.00 -6.39
N GLY A 46 3.00 -6.38 -5.30
CA GLY A 46 2.27 -5.44 -4.44
C GLY A 46 2.90 -5.26 -3.06
N ALA A 47 2.89 -4.04 -2.57
CA ALA A 47 3.20 -3.64 -1.20
C ALA A 47 1.96 -3.01 -0.57
N TYR A 48 1.69 -3.30 0.71
CA TYR A 48 0.47 -2.86 1.38
C TYR A 48 0.80 -1.99 2.60
N LEU A 49 0.06 -0.88 2.75
CA LEU A 49 0.17 0.05 3.86
C LEU A 49 -1.20 0.34 4.46
N CYS A 50 -1.23 0.43 5.79
CA CYS A 50 -2.38 0.90 6.54
C CYS A 50 -2.56 2.40 6.29
N GLY A 51 -3.79 2.92 6.35
CA GLY A 51 -4.09 4.34 6.15
C GLY A 51 -3.54 5.31 7.21
N LYS A 52 -2.67 4.85 8.12
CA LYS A 52 -2.11 5.68 9.19
C LYS A 52 -0.79 6.31 8.72
N PRO A 53 -0.60 7.64 8.79
CA PRO A 53 0.62 8.31 8.33
C PRO A 53 1.91 7.80 8.98
N GLU A 54 1.87 7.34 10.23
CA GLU A 54 3.03 6.73 10.89
C GLU A 54 3.44 5.38 10.27
N CYS A 55 2.51 4.63 9.68
CA CYS A 55 2.83 3.42 8.90
C CYS A 55 3.71 3.80 7.70
N LEU A 56 3.36 4.86 6.98
CA LEU A 56 4.14 5.36 5.82
C LEU A 56 5.54 5.82 6.25
N LYS A 57 5.63 6.64 7.30
CA LYS A 57 6.91 7.12 7.84
C LYS A 57 7.84 5.96 8.23
N LYS A 58 7.31 4.93 8.90
CA LYS A 58 8.07 3.72 9.26
C LYS A 58 8.50 2.93 8.03
N ALA A 59 7.62 2.74 7.05
CA ALA A 59 7.92 2.01 5.83
C ALA A 59 8.98 2.73 4.98
N ARG A 60 8.89 4.06 4.85
CA ARG A 60 9.87 4.90 4.15
C ARG A 60 11.24 4.87 4.85
N LYS A 61 11.27 5.13 6.16
CA LYS A 61 12.53 5.10 6.95
C LYS A 61 13.23 3.75 6.86
N SER A 62 12.47 2.67 6.94
CA SER A 62 13.02 1.33 6.85
C SER A 62 13.35 0.91 5.43
N ARG A 63 12.89 1.59 4.38
CA ARG A 63 12.89 1.14 2.97
C ARG A 63 12.09 -0.15 2.72
N ALA A 64 10.98 -0.31 3.43
CA ALA A 64 10.16 -1.52 3.36
C ALA A 64 9.45 -1.66 2.01
N ILE A 65 9.00 -0.54 1.41
CA ILE A 65 8.30 -0.56 0.12
C ILE A 65 9.26 -0.98 -0.99
N GLU A 66 10.46 -0.41 -1.01
CA GLU A 66 11.52 -0.72 -1.97
C GLU A 66 11.91 -2.19 -1.91
N ARG A 67 12.09 -2.74 -0.69
CA ARG A 67 12.39 -4.18 -0.54
C ARG A 67 11.22 -5.05 -0.97
N ALA A 68 10.00 -4.66 -0.63
CA ALA A 68 8.79 -5.39 -0.98
C ALA A 68 8.52 -5.39 -2.48
N LEU A 69 8.91 -4.34 -3.21
CA LEU A 69 8.73 -4.20 -4.65
C LEU A 69 10.01 -4.52 -5.45
N SER A 70 11.15 -4.66 -4.77
CA SER A 70 12.49 -4.84 -5.37
C SER A 70 12.85 -3.77 -6.40
N VAL A 71 12.54 -2.51 -6.09
CA VAL A 71 12.85 -1.33 -6.91
C VAL A 71 13.00 -0.11 -5.99
N GLU A 72 13.76 0.89 -6.41
CA GLU A 72 13.74 2.19 -5.74
C GLU A 72 12.38 2.87 -5.95
N VAL A 73 11.84 3.46 -4.89
CA VAL A 73 10.54 4.12 -4.93
C VAL A 73 10.80 5.62 -5.05
N PRO A 74 10.36 6.28 -6.14
CA PRO A 74 10.47 7.72 -6.29
C PRO A 74 9.73 8.48 -5.21
N GLU A 75 10.24 9.66 -4.86
CA GLU A 75 9.61 10.59 -3.91
C GLU A 75 8.15 10.90 -4.26
N SER A 76 7.84 11.05 -5.55
CA SER A 76 6.47 11.28 -6.03
C SER A 76 5.48 10.18 -5.63
N VAL A 77 5.92 8.93 -5.48
CA VAL A 77 5.06 7.83 -5.01
C VAL A 77 4.81 7.95 -3.50
N TYR A 78 5.80 8.41 -2.73
CA TYR A 78 5.63 8.70 -1.31
C TYR A 78 4.66 9.87 -1.10
N ASP A 79 4.76 10.92 -1.89
CA ASP A 79 3.86 12.07 -1.84
C ASP A 79 2.41 11.64 -2.14
N GLN A 80 2.22 10.80 -3.17
CA GLN A 80 0.90 10.24 -3.49
C GLN A 80 0.33 9.39 -2.35
N LEU A 81 1.17 8.58 -1.69
CA LEU A 81 0.75 7.79 -0.54
C LEU A 81 0.32 8.68 0.64
N GLU A 82 1.08 9.74 0.92
CA GLU A 82 0.77 10.67 2.00
C GLU A 82 -0.55 11.40 1.73
N GLN A 83 -0.71 11.95 0.52
CA GLN A 83 -1.96 12.57 0.08
C GLN A 83 -3.16 11.63 0.17
N GLN A 84 -2.99 10.35 -0.22
CA GLN A 84 -4.07 9.37 -0.12
C GLN A 84 -4.45 9.11 1.34
N MET A 85 -3.47 8.97 2.25
CA MET A 85 -3.72 8.73 3.67
C MET A 85 -4.42 9.93 4.33
N GLU A 86 -4.07 11.15 3.95
CA GLU A 86 -4.76 12.36 4.39
C GLU A 86 -6.20 12.40 3.88
N GLN A 87 -6.44 12.02 2.62
CA GLN A 87 -7.78 11.97 2.04
C GLN A 87 -8.65 10.87 2.64
N GLU A 88 -8.11 9.69 2.95
CA GLU A 88 -8.85 8.62 3.65
C GLU A 88 -9.08 8.97 5.12
N GLY A 89 -8.12 9.63 5.79
CA GLY A 89 -8.29 10.14 7.15
C GLY A 89 -9.33 11.26 7.27
N ALA A 90 -9.47 12.10 6.24
CA ALA A 90 -10.49 13.14 6.15
C ALA A 90 -11.89 12.61 5.78
N ASN A 91 -11.99 11.40 5.21
CA ASN A 91 -13.24 10.75 4.80
C ASN A 91 -13.68 9.63 5.77
N GLY A 92 -13.09 9.54 6.96
CA GLY A 92 -13.43 8.54 7.96
C GLY A 92 -14.86 8.73 8.51
N ASN A 93 -15.80 7.98 7.94
CA ASN A 93 -17.10 7.63 8.52
C ASN A 93 -17.21 6.10 8.55
#